data_AF-H9F2W0-F1
#
_entry.id   AF-H9F2W0-F1
#
_cell.length_a   1.000
_cell.length_b   1.000
_cell.length_c   1.000
_cell.angle_alpha   90.00
_cell.angle_beta   90.00
_cell.angle_gamma   90.00
#
_symmetry.space_group_name_H-M   'P 1'
#
loop_
_entity.id
_entity.type
_entity.pdbx_description
1 polymer ?
#
loop_
_entity_poly.entity_id
_entity_poly.type
_entity_poly.pdbx_seq_one_letter_code
_entity_poly.pdbx_strand_id
1 'polypeptide(L)' 'HMHLIRHQKLHTSEKPFECKECGKAFQLHMQLIRHQKLHTGEKPFECKACGKVFSLPTQLNRHKNVHTGEKPS' A
#
# COMPACT_ATOMS: atom_id res chain seq x y z
N HIS A 1 -24.21 -3.77 -32.94
CA HIS A 1 -24.18 -3.29 -31.54
C HIS A 1 -23.82 -4.44 -30.59
N MET A 2 -22.62 -5.02 -30.71
CA MET A 2 -22.18 -6.19 -29.89
C MET A 2 -20.70 -6.07 -29.53
N HIS A 3 -20.24 -4.85 -29.20
CA HIS A 3 -18.84 -4.59 -28.87
C HIS A 3 -18.64 -3.74 -27.61
N LEU A 4 -19.69 -3.57 -26.80
CA LEU A 4 -19.58 -2.89 -25.49
C LEU A 4 -19.65 -3.87 -24.30
N ILE A 5 -20.42 -4.96 -24.42
CA ILE A 5 -20.67 -5.88 -23.28
C ILE A 5 -19.42 -6.68 -22.89
N ARG A 6 -18.52 -6.97 -23.85
CA ARG A 6 -17.25 -7.66 -23.54
C ARG A 6 -16.19 -6.74 -22.96
N HIS A 7 -16.27 -5.42 -23.19
CA HIS A 7 -15.27 -4.49 -22.65
C HIS A 7 -15.51 -4.15 -21.17
N GLN A 8 -16.76 -4.25 -20.67
CA GLN A 8 -17.07 -3.98 -19.26
C GLN A 8 -16.79 -5.16 -18.32
N LYS A 9 -16.82 -6.41 -18.80
CA LYS A 9 -16.55 -7.59 -17.96
C LYS A 9 -15.10 -7.75 -17.51
N LEU A 10 -14.17 -7.00 -18.11
CA LEU A 10 -12.76 -6.97 -17.71
C LEU A 10 -12.43 -5.79 -16.77
N HIS A 11 -13.40 -4.91 -16.51
CA HIS A 11 -13.28 -3.79 -15.57
C HIS A 11 -13.86 -4.09 -14.19
N THR A 12 -14.27 -5.32 -13.92
CA THR A 12 -14.54 -5.79 -12.56
C THR A 12 -13.21 -6.09 -11.87
N SER A 13 -12.39 -5.06 -11.65
CA SER A 13 -11.54 -5.09 -10.45
C SER A 13 -12.48 -4.99 -9.26
N GLU A 14 -13.18 -6.09 -8.95
CA GLU A 14 -13.94 -6.18 -7.73
C GLU A 14 -12.94 -6.02 -6.60
N LYS A 15 -13.07 -4.90 -5.92
CA LYS A 15 -12.26 -4.53 -4.78
C LYS A 15 -13.18 -4.60 -3.57
N PRO A 16 -13.43 -5.80 -3.03
CA PRO A 16 -14.44 -5.99 -1.99
C PRO A 16 -14.05 -5.30 -0.67
N PHE A 17 -12.79 -4.87 -0.53
CA PHE A 17 -12.27 -4.25 0.67
C PHE A 17 -12.21 -2.73 0.52
N GLU A 18 -13.28 -2.04 0.93
CA GLU A 18 -13.38 -0.58 0.88
C GLU A 18 -12.94 0.08 2.21
N CYS A 19 -12.16 1.15 2.09
CA CYS A 19 -11.83 2.03 3.20
C CYS A 19 -13.00 2.96 3.52
N LYS A 20 -13.60 2.79 4.71
CA LYS A 20 -14.72 3.61 5.16
C LYS A 20 -14.39 5.10 5.37
N GLU A 21 -13.11 5.44 5.54
CA GLU A 21 -12.68 6.83 5.78
C GLU A 21 -12.56 7.65 4.49
N CYS A 22 -12.23 7.01 3.35
CA CYS A 22 -11.98 7.72 2.09
C CYS A 22 -12.59 7.08 0.84
N GLY A 23 -13.38 6.00 0.99
CA GLY A 23 -14.04 5.27 -0.09
C GLY A 23 -13.09 4.48 -1.00
N LYS A 24 -11.79 4.42 -0.68
CA LYS A 24 -10.81 3.74 -1.53
C LYS A 24 -10.92 2.23 -1.38
N ALA A 25 -11.14 1.54 -2.48
CA ALA A 25 -11.27 0.08 -2.50
C ALA A 25 -9.95 -0.63 -2.85
N PHE A 26 -9.77 -1.83 -2.28
CA PHE A 26 -8.61 -2.72 -2.45
C PHE A 26 -9.04 -4.15 -2.80
N GLN A 27 -8.17 -4.87 -3.53
CA GLN A 27 -8.43 -6.26 -3.92
C GLN A 27 -8.16 -7.24 -2.77
N LEU A 28 -7.29 -6.87 -1.82
CA LEU A 28 -6.89 -7.71 -0.69
C LEU A 28 -7.11 -6.98 0.64
N HIS A 29 -7.60 -7.71 1.65
CA HIS A 29 -7.79 -7.18 3.00
C HIS A 29 -6.50 -6.58 3.60
N MET A 30 -5.36 -7.23 3.38
CA MET A 30 -4.06 -6.74 3.86
C MET A 30 -3.67 -5.37 3.25
N GLN A 31 -4.10 -5.09 2.03
CA GLN A 31 -3.87 -3.78 1.41
C GLN A 31 -4.74 -2.70 2.04
N LEU A 32 -5.99 -3.02 2.41
CA LEU A 32 -6.89 -2.13 3.14
C LEU A 32 -6.32 -1.82 4.54
N ILE A 33 -5.92 -2.83 5.32
CA ILE A 33 -5.32 -2.61 6.66
C ILE A 33 -4.08 -1.72 6.56
N ARG A 34 -3.20 -2.01 5.60
CA ARG A 34 -2.00 -1.19 5.34
C ARG A 34 -2.36 0.25 4.99
N HIS A 35 -3.42 0.44 4.22
CA HIS A 35 -3.89 1.76 3.84
C HIS A 35 -4.44 2.54 5.05
N GLN A 36 -5.20 1.88 5.93
CA GLN A 36 -5.75 2.52 7.13
C GLN A 36 -4.67 3.09 8.06
N LYS A 37 -3.48 2.45 8.13
CA LYS A 37 -2.32 2.99 8.87
C LYS A 37 -1.86 4.37 8.39
N LEU A 38 -2.22 4.76 7.16
CA LEU A 38 -1.91 6.10 6.63
C LEU A 38 -2.85 7.16 7.20
N HIS A 39 -4.08 6.79 7.55
CA HIS A 39 -5.06 7.70 8.16
C HIS A 39 -4.76 7.92 9.64
N THR A 40 -4.37 6.86 10.36
CA THR A 40 -3.99 6.98 11.79
C THR A 40 -2.65 7.68 11.98
N GLY A 41 -1.83 7.79 10.92
CA GLY A 41 -0.48 8.33 11.00
C GLY A 41 0.48 7.44 11.80
N GLU A 42 0.07 6.22 12.19
CA GLU A 42 0.92 5.29 12.91
C GLU A 42 2.14 4.92 12.05
N LYS A 43 3.32 5.10 12.66
CA LYS A 43 4.61 4.74 12.07
C LYS A 43 5.41 3.90 13.05
N PRO A 44 5.00 2.64 13.28
CA PRO A 44 5.65 1.77 14.28
C PRO A 44 7.05 1.32 13.85
N PHE A 45 7.45 1.56 12.60
CA PHE A 45 8.72 1.10 12.07
C PHE A 45 9.75 2.24 12.08
N GLU A 46 10.57 2.29 13.13
CA GLU A 46 11.64 3.27 13.26
C GLU A 46 12.98 2.75 12.69
N CYS A 47 13.68 3.61 11.95
CA CYS A 47 15.07 3.39 11.57
C CYS A 47 15.99 3.76 12.72
N LYS A 48 16.57 2.77 13.39
CA LYS A 48 17.51 2.98 14.51
C LYS A 48 18.77 3.78 14.15
N ALA A 49 19.13 3.87 12.86
CA ALA A 49 20.31 4.61 12.42
C ALA A 49 20.08 6.13 12.35
N CYS A 50 18.85 6.58 12.09
CA CYS A 50 18.55 8.00 11.86
C CYS A 50 17.24 8.50 12.50
N GLY A 51 16.54 7.66 13.26
CA GLY A 51 15.26 7.98 13.91
C GLY A 51 14.07 8.12 12.95
N LYS A 52 14.24 7.87 11.65
CA LYS A 52 13.17 8.06 10.67
C LYS A 52 12.13 6.95 10.79
N VAL A 53 10.87 7.34 10.93
CA VAL A 53 9.73 6.42 11.14
C VAL A 53 8.94 6.17 9.84
N PHE A 54 8.46 4.94 9.67
CA PHE A 54 7.72 4.47 8.51
C PHE A 54 6.43 3.75 8.94
N SER A 55 5.40 3.83 8.11
CA SER A 55 4.14 3.10 8.32
C SER A 55 4.23 1.63 7.91
N LEU A 56 5.28 1.26 7.15
CA LEU A 56 5.44 -0.10 6.60
C LEU A 56 6.86 -0.66 6.74
N PRO A 57 6.98 -1.98 7.00
CA PRO A 57 8.27 -2.62 7.16
C PRO A 57 9.06 -2.65 5.85
N THR A 58 8.39 -2.79 4.70
CA THR A 58 9.03 -2.76 3.39
C THR A 58 9.63 -1.38 3.06
N GLN A 59 9.00 -0.30 3.53
CA GLN A 59 9.53 1.05 3.38
C GLN A 59 10.78 1.25 4.24
N LEU A 60 10.76 0.80 5.50
CA LEU A 60 11.93 0.81 6.38
C LEU A 60 13.07 -0.05 5.78
N ASN A 61 12.75 -1.24 5.27
CA ASN A 61 13.77 -2.12 4.69
C ASN A 61 14.46 -1.47 3.49
N ARG A 62 13.70 -0.90 2.55
CA ARG A 62 14.26 -0.15 1.44
C ARG A 62 15.05 1.08 1.90
N HIS A 63 14.63 1.74 2.97
CA HIS A 63 15.36 2.86 3.52
C HIS A 63 16.71 2.46 4.12
N LYS A 64 16.82 1.28 4.73
CA LYS A 64 18.09 0.79 5.30
C LYS A 64 19.22 0.76 4.28
N ASN A 65 18.91 0.49 3.02
CA ASN A 65 19.87 0.51 1.91
C ASN A 65 20.59 1.86 1.74
N VAL A 66 19.96 2.97 2.14
CA VAL A 66 20.57 4.30 2.12
C VAL A 66 21.74 4.39 3.11
N HIS A 67 21.68 3.64 4.20
CA HIS A 67 22.73 3.60 5.23
C HIS A 67 23.79 2.55 4.94
N THR A 68 23.42 1.42 4.34
CA THR A 68 24.38 0.35 4.00
C THR A 68 25.10 0.58 2.67
N GLY A 69 24.61 1.51 1.83
CA GLY A 69 25.17 1.76 0.50
C GLY A 69 24.90 0.64 -0.50
N GLU A 70 24.08 -0.36 -0.14
CA GLU A 70 23.71 -1.45 -1.03
C GLU A 70 22.69 -0.95 -2.07
N LYS A 71 23.11 -0.90 -3.34
CA LYS A 71 22.21 -0.59 -4.46
C LYS A 71 21.02 -1.56 -4.45
N PRO A 72 19.77 -1.08 -4.58
CA PRO A 72 18.64 -1.98 -4.73
C PRO A 72 18.81 -2.80 -6.01
N SER A 73 18.76 -4.13 -5.89
CA SER A 73 18.66 -5.07 -7.01
C SER A 73 17.27 -5.10 -7.65
#